data_AF-A0A7K4CXB1-F1
#
_entry.id   AF-A0A7K4CXB1-F1
#
_cell.length_a   1.000
_cell.length_b   1.000
_cell.length_c   1.000
_cell.angle_alpha   90.00
_cell.angle_beta   90.00
_cell.angle_gamma   90.00
#
_symmetry.space_group_name_H-M   'P 1'
#
loop_
_entity.id
_entity.type
_entity.pdbx_description
1 polymer ?
#
loop_
_entity_poly.entity_id
_entity_poly.type
_entity_poly.pdbx_seq_one_letter_code
_entity_poly.pdbx_strand_id
1 'polypeptide(L)'
;MLCERAMQILEAMQGKQDIPVSDAELDELIQMNCIQLFTSERTAESVADDIAATRTQYNAVADEIRQVNKDMLAAEREQSTGSMGLRIGAALRFGAGNAIRQRVVQLKHVLEAKEQEIGRVKKTLLDLSVEKETVERAVRIDGHRALITPVGERLTGEIRARARHAMSDLSVVMSKIARLDNAFSTAMSRIDAMMRTSTFPSVWAPYFLVLGITGQEIENFQAALLSNYSYNGDLDTQLLDYSTTRMLRGVHGSGASYTGAPNLAEVARDVFSQISNMVASRAPKAPVYARQVIGIIAKMLAGWSPAMLQHVSIPSNDASAGAVAPGAPVEHLVTNVNEYLDNLYKMLSGLPTASMVDGVPLALGLAGPRDASTAVDPADEQDEVLAVLLLSLSKQPKKYETFLETFKSVTHGRKLFAAIAAMFPWDAAETWAVLLRAESCIQREQSAKFVPELIEYAILLSLNPEIVVIEDNIPEQQLAAWKYLAIPAIQAAVIGGLEPRIESYIQARPMSYVMYPRYYRHHHIHHTSLHYHTTG
;
A
#
# COMPACT_ATOMS: atom_id res chain seq x y z
N MET A 1 -30.78 -6.18 -2.87
CA MET A 1 -30.36 -7.41 -3.57
C MET A 1 -29.23 -8.08 -2.80
N LEU A 2 -29.13 -9.42 -2.82
CA LEU A 2 -27.99 -10.15 -2.24
C LEU A 2 -26.73 -10.01 -3.10
N CYS A 3 -25.57 -9.98 -2.46
CA CYS A 3 -24.28 -9.89 -3.15
C CYS A 3 -24.02 -11.05 -4.12
N GLU A 4 -24.45 -12.27 -3.79
CA GLU A 4 -24.35 -13.42 -4.70
C GLU A 4 -25.07 -13.15 -6.02
N ARG A 5 -26.30 -12.62 -5.95
CA ARG A 5 -27.08 -12.28 -7.13
C ARG A 5 -26.43 -11.13 -7.92
N ALA A 6 -25.93 -10.11 -7.22
CA ALA A 6 -25.17 -9.03 -7.82
C ALA A 6 -23.92 -9.55 -8.57
N MET A 7 -23.18 -10.50 -7.97
CA MET A 7 -22.03 -11.12 -8.60
C MET A 7 -22.40 -11.89 -9.85
N GLN A 8 -23.46 -12.71 -9.83
CA GLN A 8 -23.90 -13.44 -11.03
C GLN A 8 -24.14 -12.50 -12.21
N ILE A 9 -24.76 -11.36 -11.96
CA ILE A 9 -25.02 -10.34 -12.99
C ILE A 9 -23.71 -9.72 -13.48
N LEU A 10 -22.85 -9.25 -12.57
CA LEU A 10 -21.58 -8.61 -12.93
C LEU A 10 -20.61 -9.57 -13.63
N GLU A 11 -20.57 -10.85 -13.24
CA GLU A 11 -19.74 -11.87 -13.88
C GLU A 11 -20.27 -12.25 -15.27
N ALA A 12 -21.59 -12.34 -15.44
CA ALA A 12 -22.20 -12.51 -16.76
C ALA A 12 -21.82 -11.34 -17.68
N MET A 13 -21.87 -10.10 -17.17
CA MET A 13 -21.39 -8.93 -17.92
C MET A 13 -19.90 -9.03 -18.25
N GLN A 14 -19.02 -9.44 -17.32
CA GLN A 14 -17.59 -9.64 -17.61
C GLN A 14 -17.38 -10.70 -18.70
N GLY A 15 -18.20 -11.76 -18.68
CA GLY A 15 -18.21 -12.84 -19.68
C GLY A 15 -18.92 -12.49 -21.00
N LYS A 16 -19.47 -11.27 -21.14
CA LYS A 16 -20.32 -10.84 -22.27
C LYS A 16 -21.53 -11.76 -22.52
N GLN A 17 -22.10 -12.30 -21.45
CA GLN A 17 -23.27 -13.16 -21.47
C GLN A 17 -24.51 -12.37 -21.08
N ASP A 18 -25.59 -12.54 -21.84
CA ASP A 18 -26.90 -12.00 -21.47
C ASP A 18 -27.52 -12.88 -20.39
N ILE A 19 -28.12 -12.25 -19.38
CA ILE A 19 -28.72 -12.91 -18.22
C ILE A 19 -30.04 -12.21 -17.91
N PRO A 20 -31.11 -12.94 -17.56
CA PRO A 20 -32.35 -12.32 -17.10
C PRO A 20 -32.13 -11.56 -15.79
N VAL A 21 -32.50 -10.29 -15.76
CA VAL A 21 -32.39 -9.37 -14.61
C VAL A 21 -33.68 -8.58 -14.52
N SER A 22 -34.23 -8.41 -13.33
CA SER A 22 -35.41 -7.56 -13.12
C SER A 22 -35.04 -6.08 -13.09
N ASP A 23 -35.98 -5.20 -13.47
CA ASP A 23 -35.79 -3.74 -13.42
C ASP A 23 -35.32 -3.25 -12.05
N ALA A 24 -35.83 -3.84 -10.97
CA ALA A 24 -35.44 -3.49 -9.61
C ALA A 24 -33.98 -3.86 -9.28
N GLU A 25 -33.48 -5.00 -9.78
CA GLU A 25 -32.07 -5.39 -9.62
C GLU A 25 -31.15 -4.46 -10.44
N LEU A 26 -31.59 -4.08 -11.64
CA LEU A 26 -30.86 -3.16 -12.51
C LEU A 26 -30.77 -1.76 -11.90
N ASP A 27 -31.90 -1.23 -11.41
CA ASP A 27 -31.97 0.06 -10.72
C ASP A 27 -31.08 0.08 -9.47
N GLU A 28 -31.06 -1.00 -8.69
CA GLU A 28 -30.19 -1.09 -7.51
C GLU A 28 -28.70 -1.08 -7.89
N LEU A 29 -28.29 -1.80 -8.94
CA LEU A 29 -26.91 -1.77 -9.44
C LEU A 29 -26.52 -0.40 -10.01
N ILE A 30 -27.45 0.32 -10.64
CA ILE A 30 -27.23 1.69 -11.13
C ILE A 30 -27.10 2.67 -9.96
N GLN A 31 -28.00 2.59 -8.96
CA GLN A 31 -27.95 3.45 -7.76
C GLN A 31 -26.66 3.27 -6.97
N MET A 32 -26.15 2.03 -6.91
CA MET A 32 -24.87 1.71 -6.29
C MET A 32 -23.66 2.01 -7.19
N ASN A 33 -23.89 2.57 -8.38
CA ASN A 33 -22.88 2.88 -9.39
C ASN A 33 -22.04 1.67 -9.79
N CYS A 34 -22.56 0.44 -9.69
CA CYS A 34 -21.89 -0.79 -10.12
C CYS A 34 -21.93 -0.96 -11.65
N ILE A 35 -23.00 -0.46 -12.26
CA ILE A 35 -23.21 -0.46 -13.70
C ILE A 35 -23.66 0.91 -14.18
N GLN A 36 -23.42 1.20 -15.45
CA GLN A 36 -23.94 2.38 -16.13
C GLN A 36 -24.66 1.96 -17.40
N LEU A 37 -25.88 2.47 -17.61
CA LEU A 37 -26.61 2.23 -18.85
C LEU A 37 -25.94 2.99 -20.00
N PHE A 38 -25.76 2.28 -21.10
CA PHE A 38 -25.14 2.79 -22.31
C PHE A 38 -26.22 2.94 -23.39
N THR A 39 -26.47 4.18 -23.80
CA THR A 39 -27.58 4.52 -24.71
C THR A 39 -27.16 4.71 -26.16
N SER A 40 -25.86 4.62 -26.50
CA SER A 40 -25.44 4.84 -27.89
C SER A 40 -25.94 3.72 -28.80
N GLU A 41 -26.67 4.13 -29.85
CA GLU A 41 -27.13 3.25 -30.92
C GLU A 41 -26.00 2.88 -31.89
N ARG A 42 -24.83 3.52 -31.77
CA ARG A 42 -23.70 3.28 -32.66
C ARG A 42 -23.11 1.89 -32.45
N THR A 43 -22.74 1.24 -33.55
CA THR A 43 -22.05 -0.06 -33.55
C THR A 43 -20.54 0.15 -33.48
N ALA A 44 -19.80 -0.84 -32.95
CA ALA A 44 -18.34 -0.77 -32.90
C ALA A 44 -17.74 -0.60 -34.31
N GLU A 45 -18.39 -1.17 -35.34
CA GLU A 45 -18.04 -1.01 -36.75
C GLU A 45 -18.21 0.45 -37.23
N SER A 46 -19.35 1.08 -36.93
CA SER A 46 -19.59 2.48 -37.28
C SER A 46 -18.57 3.43 -36.62
N VAL A 47 -18.18 3.18 -35.37
CA VAL A 47 -17.15 3.98 -34.69
C VAL A 47 -15.75 3.68 -35.28
N ALA A 48 -15.48 2.43 -35.67
CA ALA A 48 -14.22 2.05 -36.32
C ALA A 48 -14.04 2.72 -37.70
N ASP A 49 -15.12 2.85 -38.46
CA ASP A 49 -15.12 3.56 -39.76
C ASP A 49 -14.81 5.06 -39.56
N ASP A 50 -15.39 5.70 -38.55
CA ASP A 50 -15.10 7.09 -38.20
C ASP A 50 -13.66 7.27 -37.71
N ILE A 51 -13.12 6.31 -36.95
CA ILE A 51 -11.70 6.31 -36.57
C ILE A 51 -10.83 6.23 -37.82
N ALA A 52 -11.16 5.36 -38.78
CA ALA A 52 -10.40 5.22 -40.02
C ALA A 52 -10.45 6.49 -40.88
N ALA A 53 -11.63 7.11 -41.00
CA ALA A 53 -11.80 8.38 -41.69
C ALA A 53 -11.00 9.51 -41.01
N THR A 54 -11.10 9.63 -39.68
CA THR A 54 -10.40 10.66 -38.90
C THR A 54 -8.88 10.42 -38.91
N ARG A 55 -8.42 9.16 -38.95
CA ARG A 55 -7.00 8.82 -39.12
C ARG A 55 -6.47 9.21 -40.49
N THR A 56 -7.29 9.11 -41.52
CA THR A 56 -6.96 9.59 -42.87
C THR A 56 -6.82 11.11 -42.88
N GLN A 57 -7.73 11.83 -42.22
CA GLN A 57 -7.64 13.27 -42.03
C GLN A 57 -6.39 13.68 -41.23
N TYR A 58 -6.08 12.95 -40.15
CA TYR A 58 -4.87 13.15 -39.36
C TYR A 58 -3.61 13.04 -40.23
N ASN A 59 -3.52 11.98 -41.04
CA ASN A 59 -2.38 11.76 -41.93
C ASN A 59 -2.26 12.89 -42.97
N ALA A 60 -3.39 13.33 -43.56
CA ALA A 60 -3.40 14.45 -44.51
C ALA A 60 -2.88 15.75 -43.87
N VAL A 61 -3.38 16.13 -42.69
CA VAL A 61 -2.91 17.33 -41.97
C VAL A 61 -1.44 17.19 -41.55
N ALA A 62 -1.01 15.99 -41.12
CA ALA A 62 0.38 15.74 -40.77
C ALA A 62 1.33 15.89 -41.97
N ASP A 63 0.92 15.43 -43.16
CA ASP A 63 1.69 15.59 -44.39
C ASP A 63 1.72 17.04 -44.86
N GLU A 64 0.62 17.80 -44.71
CA GLU A 64 0.61 19.24 -44.95
C GLU A 64 1.55 19.99 -43.99
N ILE A 65 1.58 19.65 -42.70
CA ILE A 65 2.55 20.20 -41.73
C ILE A 65 3.99 19.91 -42.16
N ARG A 66 4.28 18.67 -42.59
CA ARG A 66 5.61 18.30 -43.11
C ARG A 66 5.97 19.13 -44.34
N GLN A 67 5.03 19.35 -45.25
CA GLN A 67 5.24 20.14 -46.45
C GLN A 67 5.47 21.62 -46.12
N VAL A 68 4.67 22.22 -45.23
CA VAL A 68 4.85 23.59 -44.75
C VAL A 68 6.19 23.78 -44.06
N ASN A 69 6.62 22.81 -43.23
CA ASN A 69 7.93 22.82 -42.60
C ASN A 69 9.07 22.74 -43.63
N LYS A 70 8.92 21.91 -44.67
CA LYS A 70 9.88 21.82 -45.78
C LYS A 70 9.97 23.13 -46.56
N ASP A 71 8.84 23.78 -46.82
CA ASP A 71 8.76 25.07 -47.52
C ASP A 71 9.32 26.21 -46.66
N MET A 72 9.12 26.17 -45.35
CA MET A 72 9.70 27.10 -44.39
C MET A 72 11.23 26.97 -44.36
N LEU A 73 11.75 25.73 -44.25
CA LEU A 73 13.19 25.46 -44.30
C LEU A 73 13.81 25.88 -45.64
N ALA A 74 13.09 25.71 -46.76
CA ALA A 74 13.54 26.18 -48.07
C ALA A 74 13.60 27.72 -48.14
N ALA A 75 12.60 28.42 -47.62
CA ALA A 75 12.56 29.88 -47.55
C ALA A 75 13.67 30.45 -46.62
N GLU A 76 13.93 29.80 -45.49
CA GLU A 76 15.03 30.17 -44.58
C GLU A 76 16.42 29.90 -45.18
N ARG A 77 16.56 28.82 -45.95
CA ARG A 77 17.78 28.55 -46.72
C ARG A 77 18.00 29.61 -47.80
N GLU A 78 16.96 29.97 -48.55
CA GLU A 78 17.03 31.03 -49.57
C GLU A 78 17.41 32.39 -48.95
N GLN A 79 16.94 32.67 -47.73
CA GLN A 79 17.34 33.84 -46.94
C GLN A 79 18.81 33.80 -46.48
N SER A 80 19.34 32.61 -46.18
CA SER A 80 20.71 32.43 -45.66
C SER A 80 21.78 32.29 -46.77
N THR A 81 21.46 31.74 -47.94
CA THR A 81 22.40 31.55 -49.08
C THR A 81 22.62 32.78 -49.96
N GLY A 82 21.92 33.90 -49.72
CA GLY A 82 22.19 35.15 -50.44
C GLY A 82 23.56 35.74 -50.09
N SER A 83 24.48 35.80 -51.06
CA SER A 83 25.81 36.41 -50.90
C SER A 83 25.72 37.87 -50.43
N MET A 84 26.75 38.37 -49.74
CA MET A 84 26.80 39.73 -49.18
C MET A 84 26.52 40.83 -50.23
N GLY A 85 26.91 40.61 -51.49
CA GLY A 85 26.61 41.50 -52.63
C GLY A 85 25.16 41.44 -53.13
N LEU A 86 24.51 40.26 -53.09
CA LEU A 86 23.07 40.12 -53.35
C LEU A 86 22.22 40.72 -52.21
N ARG A 87 22.71 40.72 -50.98
CA ARG A 87 22.06 41.39 -49.83
C ARG A 87 22.07 42.91 -49.97
N ILE A 88 23.14 43.51 -50.51
CA ILE A 88 23.22 44.95 -50.81
C ILE A 88 22.36 45.29 -52.04
N GLY A 89 22.38 44.47 -53.09
CA GLY A 89 21.51 44.63 -54.27
C GLY A 89 20.02 44.44 -53.98
N ALA A 90 19.65 43.53 -53.07
CA ALA A 90 18.28 43.34 -52.58
C ALA A 90 17.86 44.41 -51.55
N ALA A 91 18.79 45.03 -50.82
CA ALA A 91 18.51 46.21 -50.00
C ALA A 91 18.23 47.46 -50.85
N LEU A 92 18.76 47.53 -52.08
CA LEU A 92 18.48 48.59 -53.05
C LEU A 92 17.25 48.30 -53.94
N ARG A 93 16.85 47.04 -54.10
CA ARG A 93 15.54 46.63 -54.65
C ARG A 93 14.57 46.32 -53.50
N PHE A 94 13.90 47.35 -52.99
CA PHE A 94 12.93 47.37 -51.87
C PHE A 94 11.81 46.29 -51.81
N GLY A 95 11.75 45.30 -52.72
CA GLY A 95 10.70 44.28 -52.78
C GLY A 95 11.09 42.85 -52.36
N ALA A 96 12.29 42.36 -52.70
CA ALA A 96 12.58 40.92 -52.65
C ALA A 96 12.85 40.36 -51.24
N GLY A 97 13.60 41.09 -50.41
CA GLY A 97 13.89 40.67 -49.02
C GLY A 97 12.67 40.77 -48.10
N ASN A 98 11.80 41.77 -48.33
CA ASN A 98 10.51 41.87 -47.64
C ASN A 98 9.56 40.75 -48.07
N ALA A 99 9.56 40.36 -49.34
CA ALA A 99 8.74 39.25 -49.84
C ALA A 99 9.10 37.91 -49.19
N ILE A 100 10.40 37.59 -49.03
CA ILE A 100 10.85 36.34 -48.37
C ILE A 100 10.49 36.36 -46.87
N ARG A 101 10.69 37.49 -46.17
CA ARG A 101 10.25 37.62 -44.76
C ARG A 101 8.74 37.48 -44.61
N GLN A 102 7.96 38.13 -45.48
CA GLN A 102 6.50 37.98 -45.48
C GLN A 102 6.09 36.53 -45.75
N ARG A 103 6.78 35.83 -46.65
CA ARG A 103 6.53 34.41 -46.93
C ARG A 103 6.82 33.51 -45.73
N VAL A 104 7.92 33.74 -45.00
CA VAL A 104 8.22 33.00 -43.76
C VAL A 104 7.16 33.26 -42.68
N VAL A 105 6.73 34.52 -42.50
CA VAL A 105 5.67 34.87 -41.55
C VAL A 105 4.34 34.23 -41.93
N GLN A 106 3.98 34.23 -43.22
CA GLN A 106 2.79 33.53 -43.72
C GLN A 106 2.86 32.02 -43.46
N LEU A 107 4.00 31.38 -43.76
CA LEU A 107 4.20 29.96 -43.51
C LEU A 107 4.14 29.61 -42.03
N LYS A 108 4.64 30.47 -41.13
CA LYS A 108 4.48 30.31 -39.68
C LYS A 108 3.01 30.36 -39.24
N HIS A 109 2.23 31.31 -39.73
CA HIS A 109 0.80 31.35 -39.43
C HIS A 109 0.04 30.14 -39.98
N VAL A 110 0.40 29.66 -41.17
CA VAL A 110 -0.16 28.42 -41.73
C VAL A 110 0.22 27.22 -40.86
N LEU A 111 1.47 27.15 -40.40
CA LEU A 111 1.94 26.08 -39.51
C LEU A 111 1.18 26.08 -38.17
N GLU A 112 1.06 27.24 -37.51
CA GLU A 112 0.29 27.38 -36.27
C GLU A 112 -1.18 26.97 -36.44
N ALA A 113 -1.82 27.37 -37.54
CA ALA A 113 -3.19 26.98 -37.86
C ALA A 113 -3.31 25.45 -38.06
N LYS A 114 -2.35 24.83 -38.75
CA LYS A 114 -2.32 23.39 -38.98
C LYS A 114 -1.98 22.59 -37.71
N GLU A 115 -1.16 23.12 -36.82
CA GLU A 115 -0.89 22.54 -35.50
C GLU A 115 -2.12 22.59 -34.58
N GLN A 116 -2.93 23.64 -34.67
CA GLN A 116 -4.24 23.67 -33.98
C GLN A 116 -5.21 22.66 -34.59
N GLU A 117 -5.24 22.54 -35.91
CA GLU A 117 -6.08 21.57 -36.63
C GLU A 117 -5.71 20.13 -36.25
N ILE A 118 -4.42 19.77 -36.27
CA ILE A 118 -3.98 18.42 -35.88
C ILE A 118 -4.26 18.15 -34.40
N GLY A 119 -4.20 19.16 -33.53
CA GLY A 119 -4.59 19.06 -32.12
C GLY A 119 -6.07 18.69 -31.96
N ARG A 120 -6.96 19.32 -32.74
CA ARG A 120 -8.39 18.99 -32.76
C ARG A 120 -8.64 17.58 -33.27
N VAL A 121 -8.01 17.19 -34.39
CA VAL A 121 -8.15 15.84 -34.97
C VAL A 121 -7.65 14.76 -34.00
N LYS A 122 -6.53 14.99 -33.30
CA LYS A 122 -6.03 14.08 -32.24
C LYS A 122 -7.04 13.92 -31.11
N LYS A 123 -7.66 15.01 -30.66
CA LYS A 123 -8.69 14.97 -29.63
C LYS A 123 -9.88 14.13 -30.09
N THR A 124 -10.37 14.37 -31.31
CA THR A 124 -11.45 13.56 -31.91
C THR A 124 -11.10 12.08 -32.01
N LEU A 125 -9.86 11.74 -32.38
CA LEU A 125 -9.39 10.34 -32.38
C LEU A 125 -9.39 9.71 -30.99
N LEU A 126 -8.99 10.44 -29.96
CA LEU A 126 -9.04 9.97 -28.58
C LEU A 126 -10.49 9.74 -28.13
N ASP A 127 -11.37 10.70 -28.39
CA ASP A 127 -12.79 10.62 -28.05
C ASP A 127 -13.47 9.41 -28.74
N LEU A 128 -13.22 9.22 -30.04
CA LEU A 128 -13.72 8.06 -30.80
C LEU A 128 -13.12 6.74 -30.34
N SER A 129 -11.86 6.73 -29.91
CA SER A 129 -11.22 5.51 -29.39
C SER A 129 -11.84 5.08 -28.06
N VAL A 130 -12.09 6.04 -27.16
CA VAL A 130 -12.82 5.81 -25.91
C VAL A 130 -14.24 5.34 -26.21
N GLU A 131 -14.94 5.97 -27.17
CA GLU A 131 -16.27 5.56 -27.60
C GLU A 131 -16.27 4.11 -28.12
N LYS A 132 -15.32 3.75 -28.97
CA LYS A 132 -15.19 2.38 -29.51
C LYS A 132 -15.00 1.37 -28.39
N GLU A 133 -14.05 1.62 -27.48
CA GLU A 133 -13.81 0.75 -26.33
C GLU A 133 -15.06 0.63 -25.45
N THR A 134 -15.79 1.73 -25.27
CA THR A 134 -17.06 1.73 -24.53
C THR A 134 -18.12 0.87 -25.23
N VAL A 135 -18.30 1.00 -26.55
CA VAL A 135 -19.25 0.17 -27.32
C VAL A 135 -18.87 -1.32 -27.28
N GLU A 136 -17.57 -1.64 -27.33
CA GLU A 136 -17.06 -3.02 -27.28
C GLU A 136 -17.16 -3.67 -25.88
N ARG A 137 -17.10 -2.85 -24.83
CA ARG A 137 -17.28 -3.26 -23.43
C ARG A 137 -18.75 -3.31 -23.01
N ALA A 138 -19.65 -2.61 -23.70
CA ALA A 138 -21.07 -2.62 -23.38
C ALA A 138 -21.67 -4.01 -23.64
N VAL A 139 -22.38 -4.55 -22.65
CA VAL A 139 -23.03 -5.86 -22.72
C VAL A 139 -24.53 -5.69 -22.66
N ARG A 140 -25.25 -6.56 -23.36
CA ARG A 140 -26.71 -6.60 -23.31
C ARG A 140 -27.15 -7.37 -22.07
N ILE A 141 -28.04 -6.78 -21.27
CA ILE A 141 -28.69 -7.37 -20.10
C ILE A 141 -30.17 -7.07 -20.21
N ASP A 142 -30.98 -8.11 -20.36
CA ASP A 142 -32.44 -8.02 -20.48
C ASP A 142 -32.91 -6.92 -21.45
N GLY A 143 -32.28 -6.85 -22.62
CA GLY A 143 -32.62 -5.85 -23.63
C GLY A 143 -31.89 -4.51 -23.52
N HIS A 144 -31.35 -4.15 -22.35
CA HIS A 144 -30.59 -2.91 -22.12
C HIS A 144 -29.09 -3.11 -22.38
N ARG A 145 -28.41 -2.08 -22.89
CA ARG A 145 -26.94 -2.07 -22.94
C ARG A 145 -26.39 -1.45 -21.67
N ALA A 146 -25.49 -2.14 -21.00
CA ALA A 146 -24.88 -1.69 -19.75
C ALA A 146 -23.36 -1.93 -19.75
N LEU A 147 -22.67 -1.10 -18.97
CA LEU A 147 -21.23 -1.15 -18.74
C LEU A 147 -20.98 -1.42 -17.27
N ILE A 148 -20.00 -2.26 -16.96
CA ILE A 148 -19.50 -2.37 -15.58
C ILE A 148 -18.63 -1.15 -15.31
N THR A 149 -18.86 -0.49 -14.19
CA THR A 149 -18.00 0.61 -13.73
C THR A 149 -16.80 0.07 -12.96
N PRO A 150 -15.76 0.88 -12.70
CA PRO A 150 -14.67 0.49 -11.78
C PRO A 150 -15.16 0.09 -10.38
N VAL A 151 -16.30 0.64 -9.93
CA VAL A 151 -16.93 0.27 -8.65
C VAL A 151 -17.49 -1.15 -8.73
N GLY A 152 -18.17 -1.50 -9.82
CA GLY A 152 -18.67 -2.85 -10.06
C GLY A 152 -17.53 -3.88 -10.17
N GLU A 153 -16.47 -3.56 -10.90
CA GLU A 153 -15.27 -4.40 -11.00
C GLU A 153 -14.64 -4.64 -9.62
N ARG A 154 -14.45 -3.57 -8.85
CA ARG A 154 -13.90 -3.66 -7.49
C ARG A 154 -14.79 -4.53 -6.60
N LEU A 155 -16.10 -4.32 -6.62
CA LEU A 155 -17.05 -5.11 -5.84
C LEU A 155 -16.93 -6.62 -6.14
N THR A 156 -16.79 -7.01 -7.41
CA THR A 156 -16.57 -8.43 -7.75
C THR A 156 -15.30 -8.99 -7.12
N GLY A 157 -14.21 -8.23 -7.14
CA GLY A 157 -12.96 -8.61 -6.47
C GLY A 157 -13.11 -8.74 -4.95
N GLU A 158 -13.81 -7.80 -4.33
CA GLU A 158 -14.03 -7.78 -2.87
C GLU A 158 -14.88 -8.97 -2.40
N ILE A 159 -15.95 -9.32 -3.13
CA ILE A 159 -16.81 -10.46 -2.78
C ILE A 159 -16.09 -11.79 -3.06
N ARG A 160 -15.33 -11.90 -4.17
CA ARG A 160 -14.51 -13.10 -4.44
C ARG A 160 -13.45 -13.34 -3.35
N ALA A 161 -12.83 -12.27 -2.86
CA ALA A 161 -11.85 -12.36 -1.78
C ALA A 161 -12.50 -12.69 -0.43
N ARG A 162 -13.72 -12.23 -0.18
CA ARG A 162 -14.47 -12.42 1.07
C ARG A 162 -15.76 -13.20 0.81
N ALA A 163 -15.67 -14.52 0.68
CA ALA A 163 -16.81 -15.37 0.36
C ALA A 163 -18.01 -15.18 1.32
N ARG A 164 -17.77 -14.79 2.58
CA ARG A 164 -18.83 -14.44 3.55
C ARG A 164 -19.74 -13.30 3.09
N HIS A 165 -19.25 -12.39 2.24
CA HIS A 165 -20.04 -11.28 1.71
C HIS A 165 -21.07 -11.74 0.68
N ALA A 166 -20.92 -12.91 0.06
CA ALA A 166 -21.86 -13.40 -0.94
C ALA A 166 -23.31 -13.47 -0.40
N MET A 167 -23.48 -13.88 0.86
CA MET A 167 -24.79 -13.99 1.50
C MET A 167 -25.30 -12.69 2.13
N SER A 168 -24.53 -11.60 2.04
CA SER A 168 -24.89 -10.31 2.62
C SER A 168 -25.67 -9.45 1.62
N ASP A 169 -26.47 -8.51 2.13
CA ASP A 169 -27.10 -7.48 1.29
C ASP A 169 -26.06 -6.58 0.64
N LEU A 170 -26.27 -6.27 -0.65
CA LEU A 170 -25.38 -5.45 -1.47
C LEU A 170 -25.14 -4.07 -0.84
N SER A 171 -26.20 -3.42 -0.36
CA SER A 171 -26.12 -2.10 0.27
C SER A 171 -25.25 -2.10 1.54
N VAL A 172 -25.30 -3.18 2.32
CA VAL A 172 -24.50 -3.34 3.55
C VAL A 172 -23.02 -3.49 3.20
N VAL A 173 -22.70 -4.35 2.21
CA VAL A 173 -21.31 -4.54 1.77
C VAL A 173 -20.75 -3.27 1.13
N MET A 174 -21.53 -2.58 0.31
CA MET A 174 -21.14 -1.30 -0.29
C MET A 174 -20.86 -0.22 0.76
N SER A 175 -21.73 -0.09 1.77
CA SER A 175 -21.52 0.82 2.90
C SER A 175 -20.24 0.46 3.67
N LYS A 176 -20.00 -0.83 3.92
CA LYS A 176 -18.77 -1.32 4.56
C LYS A 176 -17.53 -0.96 3.76
N ILE A 177 -17.54 -1.18 2.44
CA ILE A 177 -16.44 -0.81 1.53
C ILE A 177 -16.17 0.69 1.57
N ALA A 178 -17.22 1.52 1.49
CA ALA A 178 -17.08 2.97 1.54
C ALA A 178 -16.49 3.45 2.89
N ARG A 179 -16.91 2.85 4.01
CA ARG A 179 -16.34 3.12 5.34
C ARG A 179 -14.86 2.76 5.40
N LEU A 180 -14.46 1.62 4.84
CA LEU A 180 -13.05 1.21 4.79
C LEU A 180 -12.22 2.19 3.95
N ASP A 181 -12.69 2.54 2.75
CA ASP A 181 -12.00 3.50 1.89
C ASP A 181 -11.82 4.86 2.57
N ASN A 182 -12.86 5.34 3.26
CA ASN A 182 -12.79 6.58 4.03
C ASN A 182 -11.82 6.47 5.22
N ALA A 183 -11.81 5.34 5.92
CA ALA A 183 -10.87 5.10 7.02
C ALA A 183 -9.41 5.10 6.53
N PHE A 184 -9.11 4.45 5.40
CA PHE A 184 -7.78 4.47 4.78
C PHE A 184 -7.37 5.89 4.34
N SER A 185 -8.24 6.62 3.65
CA SER A 185 -7.93 8.00 3.21
C SER A 185 -7.75 8.95 4.39
N THR A 186 -8.57 8.82 5.44
CA THR A 186 -8.43 9.60 6.69
C THR A 186 -7.13 9.26 7.41
N ALA A 187 -6.77 7.98 7.50
CA ALA A 187 -5.51 7.54 8.09
C ALA A 187 -4.30 8.13 7.36
N MET A 188 -4.31 8.09 6.03
CA MET A 188 -3.28 8.69 5.19
C MET A 188 -3.18 10.20 5.39
N SER A 189 -4.31 10.91 5.37
CA SER A 189 -4.35 12.35 5.62
C SER A 189 -3.75 12.73 6.98
N ARG A 190 -4.00 11.91 8.02
CA ARG A 190 -3.44 12.10 9.35
C ARG A 190 -1.94 11.81 9.40
N ILE A 191 -1.47 10.74 8.74
CA ILE A 191 -0.04 10.44 8.62
C ILE A 191 0.68 11.58 7.91
N ASP A 192 0.14 12.08 6.80
CA ASP A 192 0.68 13.22 6.07
C ASP A 192 0.74 14.49 6.92
N ALA A 193 -0.32 14.77 7.69
CA ALA A 193 -0.33 15.88 8.62
C ALA A 193 0.75 15.74 9.70
N MET A 194 0.88 14.55 10.29
CA MET A 194 1.90 14.25 11.30
C MET A 194 3.31 14.39 10.74
N MET A 195 3.59 13.86 9.55
CA MET A 195 4.90 13.99 8.89
C MET A 195 5.28 15.44 8.57
N ARG A 196 4.29 16.31 8.31
CA ARG A 196 4.55 17.74 8.01
C ARG A 196 4.92 18.55 9.26
N THR A 197 4.33 18.23 10.41
CA THR A 197 4.49 19.04 11.63
C THR A 197 5.53 18.46 12.58
N SER A 198 5.90 17.20 12.44
CA SER A 198 6.69 16.52 13.45
C SER A 198 8.19 16.55 13.22
N THR A 199 8.94 16.35 14.31
CA THR A 199 10.39 16.14 14.29
C THR A 199 10.75 14.68 14.57
N PHE A 200 10.00 13.70 14.05
CA PHE A 200 10.36 12.28 14.19
C PHE A 200 10.49 11.60 12.82
N PRO A 201 11.20 10.45 12.71
CA PRO A 201 11.31 9.73 11.45
C PRO A 201 9.94 9.29 10.93
N SER A 202 9.66 9.48 9.64
CA SER A 202 8.33 9.27 9.03
C SER A 202 7.71 7.89 9.29
N VAL A 203 8.55 6.85 9.47
CA VAL A 203 8.14 5.49 9.83
C VAL A 203 7.35 5.39 11.15
N TRP A 204 7.51 6.36 12.05
CA TRP A 204 6.77 6.43 13.31
C TRP A 204 5.37 7.02 13.16
N ALA A 205 5.07 7.76 12.08
CA ALA A 205 3.77 8.42 11.93
C ALA A 205 2.60 7.42 11.87
N PRO A 206 2.67 6.35 11.04
CA PRO A 206 1.63 5.32 11.03
C PRO A 206 1.49 4.62 12.39
N TYR A 207 2.61 4.34 13.06
CA TYR A 207 2.59 3.69 14.37
C TYR A 207 1.94 4.56 15.44
N PHE A 208 2.27 5.85 15.51
CA PHE A 208 1.64 6.77 16.45
C PHE A 208 0.15 6.99 16.15
N LEU A 209 -0.22 7.03 14.87
CA LEU A 209 -1.62 7.04 14.47
C LEU A 209 -2.36 5.81 15.02
N VAL A 210 -1.80 4.62 14.81
CA VAL A 210 -2.35 3.32 15.29
C VAL A 210 -2.48 3.30 16.81
N LEU A 211 -1.55 3.91 17.54
CA LEU A 211 -1.59 4.04 19.00
C LEU A 211 -2.54 5.13 19.51
N GLY A 212 -3.10 5.95 18.62
CA GLY A 212 -3.93 7.10 18.98
C GLY A 212 -3.13 8.22 19.66
N ILE A 213 -1.83 8.30 19.41
CA ILE A 213 -0.95 9.34 19.95
C ILE A 213 -1.09 10.60 19.09
N THR A 214 -1.35 11.73 19.72
CA THR A 214 -1.53 13.01 19.03
C THR A 214 -0.18 13.68 18.74
N GLY A 215 -0.16 14.57 17.74
CA GLY A 215 1.04 15.37 17.41
C GLY A 215 1.58 16.14 18.63
N GLN A 216 0.69 16.73 19.43
CA GLN A 216 1.06 17.47 20.64
C GLN A 216 1.76 16.60 21.69
N GLU A 217 1.30 15.36 21.89
CA GLU A 217 1.93 14.44 22.83
C GLU A 217 3.34 14.03 22.38
N ILE A 218 3.56 13.97 21.08
CA ILE A 218 4.87 13.64 20.50
C ILE A 218 5.82 14.84 20.62
N GLU A 219 5.32 16.06 20.38
CA GLU A 219 6.10 17.29 20.60
C GLU A 219 6.51 17.44 22.06
N ASN A 220 5.60 17.17 23.00
CA ASN A 220 5.89 17.19 24.42
C ASN A 220 6.95 16.14 24.80
N PHE A 221 6.92 14.97 24.15
CA PHE A 221 7.91 13.93 24.33
C PHE A 221 9.29 14.33 23.78
N GLN A 222 9.35 14.91 22.59
CA GLN A 222 10.59 15.39 21.99
C GLN A 222 11.23 16.50 22.84
N ALA A 223 10.42 17.43 23.35
CA ALA A 223 10.89 18.45 24.29
C ALA A 223 11.44 17.83 25.60
N ALA A 224 10.81 16.75 26.09
CA ALA A 224 11.28 16.02 27.27
C ALA A 224 12.57 15.22 27.01
N LEU A 225 12.72 14.63 25.83
CA LEU A 225 13.94 13.93 25.42
C LEU A 225 15.12 14.89 25.29
N LEU A 226 14.91 16.01 24.59
CA LEU A 226 15.92 17.05 24.37
C LEU A 226 16.39 17.73 25.67
N SER A 227 15.57 17.69 26.75
CA SER A 227 15.90 18.30 28.04
C SER A 227 16.50 17.34 29.07
N ASN A 228 16.19 16.04 29.03
CA ASN A 228 16.57 15.08 30.08
C ASN A 228 17.59 14.01 29.66
N TYR A 229 17.83 13.80 28.37
CA TYR A 229 18.74 12.76 27.90
C TYR A 229 19.95 13.36 27.18
N SER A 230 21.15 13.12 27.72
CA SER A 230 22.38 13.17 26.95
C SER A 230 22.19 12.29 25.72
N TYR A 231 22.34 12.87 24.52
CA TYR A 231 22.15 12.28 23.20
C TYR A 231 23.13 11.12 22.93
N ASN A 232 23.04 10.03 23.70
CA ASN A 232 23.94 8.87 23.65
C ASN A 232 23.20 7.54 23.39
N GLY A 233 21.87 7.57 23.24
CA GLY A 233 21.05 6.42 22.86
C GLY A 233 20.40 6.62 21.50
N ASP A 234 20.17 5.52 20.78
CA ASP A 234 19.40 5.51 19.53
C ASP A 234 17.96 6.01 19.77
N LEU A 235 17.49 6.92 18.92
CA LEU A 235 16.18 7.59 19.06
C LEU A 235 15.03 6.59 18.92
N ASP A 236 15.17 5.62 18.01
CA ASP A 236 14.13 4.62 17.74
C ASP A 236 13.94 3.70 18.95
N THR A 237 15.03 3.33 19.63
CA THR A 237 14.98 2.58 20.88
C THR A 237 14.22 3.32 21.99
N GLN A 238 14.40 4.64 22.10
CA GLN A 238 13.72 5.47 23.11
C GLN A 238 12.23 5.66 22.80
N LEU A 239 11.88 5.92 21.54
CA LEU A 239 10.49 6.03 21.09
C LEU A 239 9.74 4.70 21.30
N LEU A 240 10.41 3.57 21.07
CA LEU A 240 9.83 2.25 21.28
C LEU A 240 9.60 1.95 22.76
N ASP A 241 10.56 2.25 23.63
CA ASP A 241 10.39 2.04 25.07
C ASP A 241 9.29 2.92 25.67
N TYR A 242 9.21 4.17 25.23
CA TYR A 242 8.16 5.10 25.65
C TYR A 242 6.77 4.63 25.21
N SER A 243 6.59 4.32 23.93
CA SER A 243 5.31 3.85 23.39
C SER A 243 4.87 2.54 24.05
N THR A 244 5.79 1.60 24.26
CA THR A 244 5.57 0.35 25.01
C THR A 244 5.13 0.63 26.45
N THR A 245 5.84 1.50 27.16
CA THR A 245 5.51 1.86 28.54
C THR A 245 4.15 2.58 28.61
N ARG A 246 3.84 3.45 27.66
CA ARG A 246 2.55 4.13 27.57
C ARG A 246 1.42 3.13 27.33
N MET A 247 1.61 2.16 26.44
CA MET A 247 0.62 1.11 26.20
C MET A 247 0.36 0.31 27.48
N LEU A 248 1.40 -0.11 28.18
CA LEU A 248 1.26 -0.77 29.48
C LEU A 248 0.51 0.12 30.49
N ARG A 249 0.84 1.42 30.59
CA ARG A 249 0.11 2.36 31.46
C ARG A 249 -1.34 2.57 31.05
N GLY A 250 -1.63 2.62 29.75
CA GLY A 250 -2.99 2.73 29.22
C GLY A 250 -3.83 1.49 29.53
N VAL A 251 -3.20 0.32 29.55
CA VAL A 251 -3.81 -0.94 30.00
C VAL A 251 -4.05 -0.98 31.52
N HIS A 252 -3.22 -0.30 32.31
CA HIS A 252 -3.34 -0.29 33.77
C HIS A 252 -4.14 0.89 34.36
N GLY A 253 -4.57 1.86 33.55
CA GLY A 253 -5.18 3.10 34.02
C GLY A 253 -4.16 4.02 34.69
N SER A 254 -4.32 5.33 34.54
CA SER A 254 -3.37 6.35 35.03
C SER A 254 -3.25 6.46 36.56
N GLY A 255 -3.92 5.59 37.33
CA GLY A 255 -3.99 5.66 38.80
C GLY A 255 -4.00 4.33 39.55
N ALA A 256 -3.90 3.16 38.90
CA ALA A 256 -3.82 1.90 39.63
C ALA A 256 -2.37 1.63 40.06
N SER A 257 -2.05 1.89 41.34
CA SER A 257 -0.84 1.35 41.94
C SER A 257 -0.97 -0.17 41.97
N TYR A 258 -0.32 -0.84 41.02
CA TYR A 258 -0.35 -2.30 40.88
C TYR A 258 0.53 -2.92 41.99
N THR A 259 0.01 -3.03 43.20
CA THR A 259 0.72 -3.60 44.37
C THR A 259 0.59 -5.12 44.47
N GLY A 260 0.00 -5.79 43.48
CA GLY A 260 -0.40 -7.20 43.56
C GLY A 260 0.19 -8.16 42.52
N ALA A 261 0.96 -7.71 41.51
CA ALA A 261 1.73 -8.62 40.66
C ALA A 261 3.16 -8.76 41.22
N PRO A 262 3.77 -9.97 41.18
CA PRO A 262 5.22 -10.07 41.25
C PRO A 262 5.80 -9.07 40.24
N ASN A 263 6.82 -8.33 40.68
CA ASN A 263 7.39 -7.16 40.01
C ASN A 263 7.35 -7.35 38.49
N LEU A 264 6.50 -6.63 37.75
CA LEU A 264 6.31 -6.82 36.29
C LEU A 264 7.67 -6.84 35.54
N ALA A 265 8.60 -6.03 36.03
CA ALA A 265 9.98 -5.97 35.57
C ALA A 265 10.77 -7.27 35.77
N GLU A 266 10.49 -8.02 36.83
CA GLU A 266 11.07 -9.34 37.12
C GLU A 266 10.48 -10.42 36.21
N VAL A 267 9.14 -10.47 36.06
CA VAL A 267 8.49 -11.41 35.12
C VAL A 267 8.95 -11.16 33.69
N ALA A 268 8.97 -9.89 33.26
CA ALA A 268 9.47 -9.53 31.94
C ALA A 268 10.96 -9.90 31.75
N ARG A 269 11.78 -9.77 32.80
CA ARG A 269 13.20 -10.17 32.77
C ARG A 269 13.35 -11.69 32.63
N ASP A 270 12.54 -12.45 33.34
CA ASP A 270 12.55 -13.91 33.26
C ASP A 270 12.10 -14.41 31.88
N VAL A 271 11.02 -13.84 31.34
CA VAL A 271 10.56 -14.15 29.97
C VAL A 271 11.61 -13.76 28.94
N PHE A 272 12.20 -12.57 29.06
CA PHE A 272 13.30 -12.13 28.20
C PHE A 272 14.47 -13.12 28.21
N SER A 273 14.88 -13.57 29.40
CA SER A 273 15.98 -14.52 29.57
C SER A 273 15.67 -15.85 28.88
N GLN A 274 14.46 -16.38 29.06
CA GLN A 274 14.04 -17.63 28.43
C GLN A 274 14.04 -17.55 26.91
N ILE A 275 13.41 -16.52 26.34
CA ILE A 275 13.39 -16.30 24.88
C ILE A 275 14.82 -16.13 24.35
N SER A 276 15.64 -15.30 25.01
CA SER A 276 17.02 -15.04 24.60
C SER A 276 17.87 -16.31 24.61
N ASN A 277 17.75 -17.15 25.64
CA ASN A 277 18.49 -18.41 25.75
C ASN A 277 18.06 -19.41 24.67
N MET A 278 16.75 -19.51 24.39
CA MET A 278 16.24 -20.36 23.33
C MET A 278 16.79 -19.93 21.96
N VAL A 279 16.70 -18.63 21.63
CA VAL A 279 17.23 -18.09 20.37
C VAL A 279 18.76 -18.27 20.31
N ALA A 280 19.49 -17.95 21.37
CA ALA A 280 20.95 -18.08 21.43
C ALA A 280 21.43 -19.52 21.19
N SER A 281 20.68 -20.52 21.68
CA SER A 281 21.03 -21.93 21.51
C SER A 281 20.95 -22.42 20.05
N ARG A 282 20.16 -21.74 19.21
CA ARG A 282 19.91 -22.13 17.81
C ARG A 282 20.54 -21.17 16.80
N ALA A 283 20.57 -19.88 17.11
CA ALA A 283 21.11 -18.81 16.28
C ALA A 283 21.95 -17.85 17.15
N PRO A 284 23.21 -18.18 17.48
CA PRO A 284 23.99 -17.48 18.51
C PRO A 284 24.22 -15.98 18.26
N LYS A 285 24.23 -15.56 16.99
CA LYS A 285 24.39 -14.14 16.60
C LYS A 285 23.07 -13.37 16.64
N ALA A 286 21.94 -14.06 16.54
CA ALA A 286 20.63 -13.44 16.43
C ALA A 286 20.12 -12.70 17.68
N PRO A 287 20.41 -13.13 18.94
CA PRO A 287 20.01 -12.39 20.14
C PRO A 287 20.54 -10.96 20.17
N VAL A 288 21.68 -10.68 19.52
CA VAL A 288 22.24 -9.33 19.41
C VAL A 288 21.33 -8.46 18.54
N TYR A 289 20.93 -8.97 17.38
CA TYR A 289 20.09 -8.24 16.41
C TYR A 289 18.60 -8.19 16.81
N ALA A 290 18.10 -9.22 17.49
CA ALA A 290 16.69 -9.36 17.87
C ALA A 290 16.39 -8.87 19.31
N ARG A 291 17.39 -8.37 20.04
CA ARG A 291 17.28 -8.05 21.47
C ARG A 291 16.10 -7.13 21.79
N GLN A 292 15.91 -6.11 20.96
CA GLN A 292 14.84 -5.13 21.14
C GLN A 292 13.46 -5.77 21.00
N VAL A 293 13.26 -6.59 19.96
CA VAL A 293 12.01 -7.33 19.72
C VAL A 293 11.71 -8.29 20.85
N ILE A 294 12.72 -9.06 21.31
CA ILE A 294 12.58 -9.97 22.47
C ILE A 294 12.16 -9.18 23.72
N GLY A 295 12.78 -8.01 23.94
CA GLY A 295 12.44 -7.11 25.04
C GLY A 295 11.00 -6.62 25.01
N ILE A 296 10.49 -6.21 23.84
CA ILE A 296 9.10 -5.77 23.69
C ILE A 296 8.13 -6.92 23.90
N ILE A 297 8.35 -8.07 23.24
CA ILE A 297 7.47 -9.24 23.40
C ILE A 297 7.42 -9.68 24.86
N ALA A 298 8.56 -9.76 25.54
CA ALA A 298 8.61 -10.14 26.95
C ALA A 298 7.85 -9.16 27.86
N LYS A 299 8.00 -7.85 27.64
CA LYS A 299 7.27 -6.81 28.39
C LYS A 299 5.76 -6.91 28.17
N MET A 300 5.31 -7.06 26.91
CA MET A 300 3.89 -7.10 26.59
C MET A 300 3.23 -8.40 27.07
N LEU A 301 3.89 -9.56 26.93
CA LEU A 301 3.38 -10.83 27.46
C LEU A 301 3.33 -10.84 28.98
N ALA A 302 4.32 -10.26 29.66
CA ALA A 302 4.31 -10.14 31.13
C ALA A 302 3.19 -9.21 31.63
N GLY A 303 2.86 -8.17 30.85
CA GLY A 303 1.82 -7.20 31.18
C GLY A 303 0.40 -7.61 30.77
N TRP A 304 0.23 -8.71 30.05
CA TRP A 304 -1.08 -9.14 29.54
C TRP A 304 -1.82 -10.04 30.54
N SER A 305 -3.10 -9.74 30.81
CA SER A 305 -4.00 -10.69 31.48
C SER A 305 -5.44 -10.55 30.96
N PRO A 306 -6.19 -11.64 30.71
CA PRO A 306 -7.58 -11.58 30.24
C PRO A 306 -8.54 -10.81 31.18
N ALA A 307 -8.24 -10.73 32.48
CA ALA A 307 -9.03 -9.96 33.45
C ALA A 307 -8.93 -8.42 33.25
N MET A 308 -7.94 -7.94 32.50
CA MET A 308 -7.72 -6.51 32.23
C MET A 308 -8.75 -5.91 31.26
N LEU A 309 -9.52 -6.75 30.57
CA LEU A 309 -10.54 -6.32 29.60
C LEU A 309 -11.79 -5.73 30.25
N GLN A 310 -11.99 -5.91 31.56
CA GLN A 310 -13.14 -5.34 32.27
C GLN A 310 -13.06 -3.80 32.44
N HIS A 311 -11.94 -3.17 32.11
CA HIS A 311 -11.69 -1.74 32.34
C HIS A 311 -11.31 -0.96 31.07
N VAL A 312 -11.20 -1.62 29.90
CA VAL A 312 -10.88 -0.94 28.64
C VAL A 312 -12.20 -0.59 27.94
N SER A 313 -12.70 0.62 28.17
CA SER A 313 -13.80 1.16 27.37
C SER A 313 -13.25 1.54 25.99
N ILE A 314 -13.52 0.74 24.97
CA ILE A 314 -13.31 1.18 23.58
C ILE A 314 -14.51 2.06 23.20
N PRO A 315 -14.32 3.33 22.79
CA PRO A 315 -15.42 4.15 22.34
C PRO A 315 -15.98 3.58 21.03
N SER A 316 -17.10 2.87 21.11
CA SER A 316 -17.88 2.46 19.94
C SER A 316 -18.81 3.61 19.53
N ASN A 317 -18.33 4.45 18.61
CA ASN A 317 -19.25 5.27 17.83
C ASN A 317 -19.83 4.39 16.72
N ASP A 318 -20.83 3.55 17.05
CA ASP A 318 -21.92 3.12 16.16
C ASP A 318 -22.62 1.87 16.73
N ALA A 319 -23.86 2.05 17.18
CA ALA A 319 -24.75 1.00 17.67
C ALA A 319 -25.46 0.24 16.52
N SER A 320 -24.75 -0.06 15.42
CA SER A 320 -25.31 -0.77 14.25
C SER A 320 -24.48 -1.99 13.83
N ALA A 321 -23.89 -2.70 14.79
CA ALA A 321 -23.37 -4.04 14.56
C ALA A 321 -24.55 -5.02 14.43
N GLY A 322 -24.89 -5.34 13.18
CA GLY A 322 -25.86 -6.37 12.82
C GLY A 322 -25.45 -7.76 13.32
N ALA A 323 -26.44 -8.66 13.36
CA ALA A 323 -26.38 -9.97 13.98
C ALA A 323 -25.09 -10.76 13.68
N VAL A 324 -24.42 -11.16 14.77
CA VAL A 324 -23.27 -12.08 14.79
C VAL A 324 -23.66 -13.40 14.11
N ALA A 325 -23.00 -13.71 12.98
CA ALA A 325 -23.08 -15.02 12.36
C ALA A 325 -22.57 -16.11 13.33
N PRO A 326 -23.13 -17.33 13.32
CA PRO A 326 -22.81 -18.36 14.31
C PRO A 326 -21.43 -18.97 14.02
N GLY A 327 -20.48 -18.62 14.86
CA GLY A 327 -19.15 -19.20 14.95
C GLY A 327 -18.32 -18.32 15.86
N ALA A 328 -18.13 -18.71 17.13
CA ALA A 328 -17.29 -17.93 18.03
C ALA A 328 -15.92 -17.71 17.36
N PRO A 329 -15.48 -16.46 17.16
CA PRO A 329 -14.22 -16.22 16.47
C PRO A 329 -13.09 -16.86 17.27
N VAL A 330 -12.29 -17.70 16.61
CA VAL A 330 -11.14 -18.37 17.22
C VAL A 330 -10.13 -17.30 17.60
N GLU A 331 -9.57 -17.41 18.81
CA GLU A 331 -8.43 -16.58 19.19
C GLU A 331 -7.31 -16.72 18.14
N HIS A 332 -6.84 -15.60 17.61
CA HIS A 332 -5.85 -15.61 16.52
C HIS A 332 -4.42 -15.34 17.04
N LEU A 333 -4.31 -14.68 18.19
CA LEU A 333 -3.04 -14.38 18.84
C LEU A 333 -2.80 -15.24 20.07
N VAL A 334 -1.54 -15.63 20.25
CA VAL A 334 -1.01 -16.22 21.47
C VAL A 334 -0.72 -15.09 22.45
N THR A 335 -1.45 -15.08 23.55
CA THR A 335 -1.33 -14.03 24.58
C THR A 335 -0.79 -14.54 25.90
N ASN A 336 -0.58 -15.85 26.01
CA ASN A 336 -0.03 -16.52 27.20
C ASN A 336 1.47 -16.79 27.02
N VAL A 337 2.25 -16.49 28.06
CA VAL A 337 3.71 -16.71 28.08
C VAL A 337 4.10 -18.16 27.76
N ASN A 338 3.45 -19.15 28.40
CA ASN A 338 3.82 -20.56 28.24
C ASN A 338 3.48 -21.06 26.85
N GLU A 339 2.32 -20.67 26.31
CA GLU A 339 1.91 -21.00 24.94
C GLU A 339 2.87 -20.37 23.92
N TYR A 340 3.29 -19.12 24.14
CA TYR A 340 4.27 -18.45 23.29
C TYR A 340 5.62 -19.17 23.32
N LEU A 341 6.12 -19.54 24.50
CA LEU A 341 7.39 -20.24 24.64
C LEU A 341 7.35 -21.63 23.99
N ASP A 342 6.24 -22.37 24.12
CA ASP A 342 6.06 -23.67 23.46
C ASP A 342 6.03 -23.52 21.93
N ASN A 343 5.30 -22.54 21.40
CA ASN A 343 5.27 -22.26 19.96
C ASN A 343 6.64 -21.83 19.44
N LEU A 344 7.33 -20.96 20.16
CA LEU A 344 8.69 -20.53 19.82
C LEU A 344 9.65 -21.73 19.80
N TYR A 345 9.56 -22.62 20.80
CA TYR A 345 10.38 -23.83 20.85
C TYR A 345 10.13 -24.72 19.64
N LYS A 346 8.86 -24.97 19.30
CA LYS A 346 8.47 -25.76 18.13
C LYS A 346 9.01 -25.16 16.83
N MET A 347 8.83 -23.86 16.61
CA MET A 347 9.32 -23.18 15.40
C MET A 347 10.85 -23.19 15.31
N LEU A 348 11.55 -22.88 16.40
CA LEU A 348 13.02 -22.93 16.45
C LEU A 348 13.55 -24.36 16.27
N SER A 349 12.83 -25.38 16.74
CA SER A 349 13.21 -26.78 16.56
C SER A 349 13.13 -27.24 15.10
N GLY A 350 12.34 -26.56 14.27
CA GLY A 350 12.26 -26.76 12.83
C GLY A 350 13.34 -26.04 12.03
N LEU A 351 14.15 -25.17 12.64
CA LEU A 351 15.27 -24.53 11.96
C LEU A 351 16.46 -25.49 11.87
N PRO A 352 17.13 -25.63 10.71
CA PRO A 352 18.33 -26.44 10.59
C PRO A 352 19.41 -25.88 11.52
N THR A 353 19.92 -26.70 12.44
CA THR A 353 21.08 -26.33 13.25
C THR A 353 22.28 -26.10 12.34
N ALA A 354 23.14 -25.13 12.67
CA ALA A 354 24.35 -24.79 11.92
C ALA A 354 25.32 -25.98 11.64
N SER A 355 25.05 -27.16 12.21
CA SER A 355 25.79 -28.41 12.04
C SER A 355 25.18 -29.43 11.05
N MET A 356 24.02 -29.17 10.41
CA MET A 356 23.45 -30.10 9.43
C MET A 356 23.63 -29.59 8.00
N VAL A 357 24.58 -30.18 7.29
CA VAL A 357 24.93 -29.89 5.89
C VAL A 357 24.05 -30.64 4.88
N ASP A 358 23.35 -31.71 5.28
CA ASP A 358 22.45 -32.43 4.39
C ASP A 358 21.17 -32.82 5.13
N GLY A 359 20.01 -32.40 4.61
CA GLY A 359 18.71 -32.92 5.03
C GLY A 359 17.66 -31.86 5.32
N VAL A 360 16.55 -31.97 4.59
CA VAL A 360 15.32 -31.16 4.65
C VAL A 360 14.76 -31.05 6.08
N PRO A 361 14.51 -29.84 6.61
CA PRO A 361 13.57 -29.64 7.72
C PRO A 361 12.16 -29.34 7.18
N LEU A 362 11.21 -30.24 7.41
CA LEU A 362 9.77 -29.95 7.39
C LEU A 362 9.39 -29.34 8.75
N ALA A 363 8.73 -28.18 8.85
CA ALA A 363 7.26 -28.12 8.80
C ALA A 363 6.64 -26.74 8.47
N LEU A 364 7.44 -25.71 8.11
CA LEU A 364 6.94 -24.34 7.82
C LEU A 364 7.62 -23.65 6.63
N GLY A 365 8.36 -24.36 5.78
CA GLY A 365 8.99 -23.79 4.58
C GLY A 365 9.96 -22.62 4.80
N LEU A 366 10.44 -22.39 6.03
CA LEU A 366 11.30 -21.26 6.40
C LEU A 366 12.67 -21.27 5.70
N ALA A 367 13.13 -22.46 5.31
CA ALA A 367 14.30 -22.65 4.48
C ALA A 367 13.89 -22.84 3.01
N GLY A 368 14.18 -21.85 2.17
CA GLY A 368 14.23 -22.06 0.72
C GLY A 368 15.33 -23.06 0.34
N PRO A 369 15.39 -23.54 -0.91
CA PRO A 369 16.49 -24.39 -1.37
C PRO A 369 17.82 -23.68 -1.10
N ARG A 370 18.64 -24.28 -0.23
CA ARG A 370 20.00 -23.81 0.04
C ARG A 370 20.89 -24.34 -1.08
N ASP A 371 21.31 -23.47 -1.99
CA ASP A 371 22.44 -23.79 -2.86
C ASP A 371 23.67 -23.97 -1.98
N ALA A 372 24.33 -25.13 -2.09
CA ALA A 372 25.43 -25.56 -1.22
C ALA A 372 26.73 -24.74 -1.34
N SER A 373 26.69 -23.51 -1.87
CA SER A 373 27.90 -22.73 -2.16
C SER A 373 27.86 -21.23 -1.81
N THR A 374 26.79 -20.69 -1.23
CA THR A 374 26.74 -19.26 -0.84
C THR A 374 26.73 -19.10 0.67
N ALA A 375 27.65 -18.28 1.18
CA ALA A 375 27.63 -17.82 2.56
C ALA A 375 26.26 -17.21 2.85
N VAL A 376 25.61 -17.64 3.95
CA VAL A 376 24.33 -17.08 4.40
C VAL A 376 24.52 -15.59 4.63
N ASP A 377 23.76 -14.75 3.92
CA ASP A 377 23.74 -13.32 4.17
C ASP A 377 23.30 -13.08 5.63
N PRO A 378 24.10 -12.40 6.47
CA PRO A 378 23.72 -12.06 7.84
C PRO A 378 22.36 -11.37 7.94
N ALA A 379 21.95 -10.67 6.88
CA ALA A 379 20.62 -10.10 6.77
C ALA A 379 19.55 -11.21 6.72
N ASP A 380 19.68 -12.22 5.87
CA ASP A 380 18.65 -13.27 5.76
C ASP A 380 18.49 -14.09 7.05
N GLU A 381 19.58 -14.30 7.80
CA GLU A 381 19.54 -14.93 9.13
C GLU A 381 18.75 -14.08 10.14
N GLN A 382 18.93 -12.75 10.11
CA GLN A 382 18.18 -11.83 10.95
C GLN A 382 16.67 -11.85 10.63
N ASP A 383 16.28 -11.83 9.35
CA ASP A 383 14.88 -11.86 8.93
C ASP A 383 14.18 -13.14 9.36
N GLU A 384 14.88 -14.27 9.28
CA GLU A 384 14.35 -15.56 9.67
C GLU A 384 14.07 -15.62 11.19
N VAL A 385 14.97 -15.08 12.00
CA VAL A 385 14.78 -15.03 13.46
C VAL A 385 13.66 -14.05 13.84
N LEU A 386 13.61 -12.88 13.22
CA LEU A 386 12.52 -11.91 13.46
C LEU A 386 11.17 -12.48 13.01
N ALA A 387 11.11 -13.16 11.86
CA ALA A 387 9.92 -13.84 11.40
C ALA A 387 9.44 -14.91 12.40
N VAL A 388 10.35 -15.73 12.95
CA VAL A 388 10.02 -16.76 13.94
C VAL A 388 9.48 -16.15 15.24
N LEU A 389 10.11 -15.07 15.74
CA LEU A 389 9.63 -14.36 16.93
C LEU A 389 8.20 -13.83 16.75
N LEU A 390 7.91 -13.24 15.59
CA LEU A 390 6.58 -12.74 15.26
C LEU A 390 5.56 -13.88 15.06
N LEU A 391 5.91 -14.92 14.30
CA LEU A 391 5.02 -16.06 14.04
C LEU A 391 4.68 -16.83 15.31
N SER A 392 5.55 -16.82 16.32
CA SER A 392 5.28 -17.45 17.62
C SER A 392 4.10 -16.80 18.37
N LEU A 393 3.72 -15.57 18.00
CA LEU A 393 2.49 -14.90 18.47
C LEU A 393 1.24 -15.29 17.67
N SER A 394 1.37 -15.97 16.53
CA SER A 394 0.25 -16.35 15.66
C SER A 394 -0.23 -17.77 15.96
N LYS A 395 -1.55 -17.94 16.14
CA LYS A 395 -2.20 -19.28 16.22
C LYS A 395 -2.42 -19.91 14.83
N GLN A 396 -2.14 -19.18 13.75
CA GLN A 396 -2.28 -19.64 12.36
C GLN A 396 -0.98 -19.50 11.56
N PRO A 397 0.12 -20.15 11.97
CA PRO A 397 1.41 -20.00 11.31
C PRO A 397 1.42 -20.50 9.86
N LYS A 398 0.47 -21.35 9.46
CA LYS A 398 0.36 -21.87 8.08
C LYS A 398 0.11 -20.79 7.03
N LYS A 399 -0.46 -19.63 7.39
CA LYS A 399 -0.66 -18.51 6.45
C LYS A 399 0.67 -17.95 5.93
N TYR A 400 1.75 -18.18 6.68
CA TYR A 400 3.09 -17.77 6.32
C TYR A 400 3.53 -18.31 4.96
N GLU A 401 3.27 -19.59 4.66
CA GLU A 401 3.69 -20.21 3.40
C GLU A 401 2.98 -19.58 2.19
N THR A 402 1.68 -19.28 2.35
CA THR A 402 0.90 -18.56 1.33
C THR A 402 1.54 -17.20 1.04
N PHE A 403 1.84 -16.41 2.08
CA PHE A 403 2.42 -15.09 1.89
C PHE A 403 3.87 -15.10 1.44
N LEU A 404 4.64 -16.14 1.79
CA LEU A 404 5.96 -16.32 1.23
C LEU A 404 5.88 -16.42 -0.29
N GLU A 405 4.97 -17.23 -0.84
CA GLU A 405 4.80 -17.33 -2.29
C GLU A 405 4.26 -16.03 -2.90
N THR A 406 3.31 -15.36 -2.25
CA THR A 406 2.78 -14.06 -2.69
C THR A 406 3.89 -13.01 -2.80
N PHE A 407 4.82 -12.95 -1.83
CA PHE A 407 5.93 -11.99 -1.80
C PHE A 407 7.21 -12.50 -2.48
N LYS A 408 7.14 -13.48 -3.38
CA LYS A 408 8.34 -14.05 -4.03
C LYS A 408 9.21 -13.07 -4.80
N SER A 409 8.63 -11.97 -5.28
CA SER A 409 9.32 -10.89 -6.00
C SER A 409 10.05 -9.92 -5.07
N VAL A 410 9.81 -9.99 -3.76
CA VAL A 410 10.47 -9.15 -2.77
C VAL A 410 11.85 -9.71 -2.47
N THR A 411 12.90 -8.97 -2.81
CA THR A 411 14.30 -9.42 -2.69
C THR A 411 14.84 -9.34 -1.27
N HIS A 412 14.36 -8.38 -0.46
CA HIS A 412 14.80 -8.17 0.94
C HIS A 412 13.59 -8.00 1.85
N GLY A 413 13.59 -8.65 3.02
CA GLY A 413 12.47 -8.54 3.97
C GLY A 413 11.31 -9.50 3.68
N ARG A 414 11.38 -10.33 2.62
CA ARG A 414 10.29 -11.26 2.22
C ARG A 414 9.77 -12.10 3.37
N LYS A 415 10.68 -12.74 4.12
CA LYS A 415 10.31 -13.59 5.27
C LYS A 415 9.63 -12.76 6.37
N LEU A 416 10.10 -11.55 6.61
CA LEU A 416 9.55 -10.66 7.62
C LEU A 416 8.16 -10.14 7.21
N PHE A 417 7.99 -9.70 5.96
CA PHE A 417 6.68 -9.29 5.43
C PHE A 417 5.67 -10.43 5.42
N ALA A 418 6.08 -11.64 5.03
CA ALA A 418 5.22 -12.82 5.08
C ALA A 418 4.81 -13.17 6.52
N ALA A 419 5.73 -13.04 7.50
CA ALA A 419 5.42 -13.25 8.91
C ALA A 419 4.41 -12.23 9.43
N ILE A 420 4.61 -10.94 9.12
CA ILE A 420 3.67 -9.87 9.51
C ILE A 420 2.30 -10.09 8.86
N ALA A 421 2.25 -10.39 7.56
CA ALA A 421 1.01 -10.69 6.85
C ALA A 421 0.26 -11.90 7.47
N ALA A 422 1.00 -12.93 7.89
CA ALA A 422 0.42 -14.11 8.55
C ALA A 422 -0.12 -13.83 9.97
N MET A 423 0.28 -12.72 10.60
CA MET A 423 -0.24 -12.32 11.91
C MET A 423 -1.61 -11.67 11.83
N PHE A 424 -2.01 -11.09 10.69
CA PHE A 424 -3.31 -10.45 10.55
C PHE A 424 -4.44 -11.42 10.95
N PRO A 425 -5.52 -10.92 11.55
CA PRO A 425 -6.58 -11.75 12.12
C PRO A 425 -7.47 -12.42 11.05
N TRP A 426 -7.41 -11.97 9.80
CA TRP A 426 -8.22 -12.50 8.71
C TRP A 426 -7.56 -13.68 8.01
N ASP A 427 -8.30 -14.40 7.17
CA ASP A 427 -7.68 -15.42 6.33
C ASP A 427 -6.69 -14.79 5.31
N ALA A 428 -5.95 -15.64 4.60
CA ALA A 428 -4.92 -15.16 3.68
C ALA A 428 -5.47 -14.35 2.49
N ALA A 429 -6.64 -14.71 1.96
CA ALA A 429 -7.24 -14.03 0.81
C ALA A 429 -7.78 -12.65 1.21
N GLU A 430 -8.42 -12.58 2.37
CA GLU A 430 -8.95 -11.35 2.95
C GLU A 430 -7.85 -10.40 3.37
N THR A 431 -6.82 -10.91 4.05
CA THR A 431 -5.64 -10.13 4.40
C THR A 431 -4.99 -9.55 3.15
N TRP A 432 -4.86 -10.34 2.08
CA TRP A 432 -4.32 -9.86 0.82
C TRP A 432 -5.18 -8.77 0.18
N ALA A 433 -6.51 -8.90 0.21
CA ALA A 433 -7.42 -7.89 -0.30
C ALA A 433 -7.32 -6.56 0.48
N VAL A 434 -7.17 -6.62 1.81
CA VAL A 434 -6.95 -5.43 2.65
C VAL A 434 -5.62 -4.76 2.30
N LEU A 435 -4.55 -5.54 2.13
CA LEU A 435 -3.24 -5.02 1.74
C LEU A 435 -3.27 -4.35 0.36
N LEU A 436 -3.90 -4.98 -0.64
CA LEU A 436 -4.09 -4.39 -1.97
C LEU A 436 -4.91 -3.10 -1.93
N ARG A 437 -5.91 -3.03 -1.04
CA ARG A 437 -6.69 -1.81 -0.84
C ARG A 437 -5.83 -0.69 -0.25
N ALA A 438 -5.03 -1.00 0.78
CA ALA A 438 -4.10 -0.05 1.36
C ALA A 438 -3.09 0.45 0.31
N GLU A 439 -2.53 -0.44 -0.50
CA GLU A 439 -1.67 -0.11 -1.63
C GLU A 439 -2.35 0.86 -2.60
N SER A 440 -3.58 0.55 -3.04
CA SER A 440 -4.33 1.42 -3.96
C SER A 440 -4.56 2.82 -3.38
N CYS A 441 -4.86 2.93 -2.09
CA CYS A 441 -5.01 4.21 -1.41
C CYS A 441 -3.69 4.99 -1.38
N ILE A 442 -2.57 4.35 -1.03
CA ILE A 442 -1.25 4.99 -1.02
C ILE A 442 -0.84 5.47 -2.42
N GLN A 443 -1.11 4.66 -3.45
CA GLN A 443 -0.83 5.02 -4.84
C GLN A 443 -1.65 6.21 -5.33
N ARG A 444 -2.94 6.28 -4.96
CA ARG A 444 -3.82 7.42 -5.30
C ARG A 444 -3.33 8.73 -4.68
N GLU A 445 -2.85 8.67 -3.44
CA GLU A 445 -2.29 9.84 -2.72
C GLU A 445 -0.85 10.16 -3.15
N GLN A 446 -0.22 9.31 -3.98
CA GLN A 446 1.18 9.43 -4.42
C GLN A 446 2.19 9.48 -3.25
N SER A 447 1.87 8.84 -2.12
CA SER A 447 2.61 9.01 -0.86
C SER A 447 3.84 8.11 -0.71
N ALA A 448 3.93 7.00 -1.45
CA ALA A 448 5.09 6.11 -1.45
C ALA A 448 5.87 6.20 -2.77
N LYS A 449 7.20 6.18 -2.69
CA LYS A 449 8.10 6.30 -3.85
C LYS A 449 8.74 4.97 -4.24
N PHE A 450 8.74 3.98 -3.35
CA PHE A 450 9.37 2.67 -3.56
C PHE A 450 8.47 1.51 -3.14
N VAL A 451 8.70 0.33 -3.71
CA VAL A 451 7.94 -0.90 -3.39
C VAL A 451 8.08 -1.32 -1.91
N PRO A 452 9.28 -1.33 -1.28
CA PRO A 452 9.37 -1.67 0.14
C PRO A 452 8.64 -0.68 1.06
N GLU A 453 8.72 0.61 0.76
CA GLU A 453 8.01 1.69 1.47
C GLU A 453 6.48 1.56 1.30
N LEU A 454 6.04 1.21 0.09
CA LEU A 454 4.63 0.94 -0.21
C LEU A 454 4.11 -0.26 0.60
N ILE A 455 4.88 -1.36 0.68
CA ILE A 455 4.52 -2.55 1.45
C ILE A 455 4.51 -2.23 2.95
N GLU A 456 5.51 -1.49 3.44
CA GLU A 456 5.58 -1.04 4.83
C GLU A 456 4.37 -0.17 5.20
N TYR A 457 4.04 0.84 4.39
CA TYR A 457 2.90 1.71 4.62
C TYR A 457 1.59 0.92 4.53
N ALA A 458 1.46 0.01 3.56
CA ALA A 458 0.28 -0.83 3.42
C ALA A 458 0.08 -1.71 4.66
N ILE A 459 1.15 -2.30 5.19
CA ILE A 459 1.13 -3.09 6.43
C ILE A 459 0.74 -2.19 7.60
N LEU A 460 1.43 -1.07 7.82
CA LEU A 460 1.22 -0.20 8.97
C LEU A 460 -0.18 0.45 8.98
N LEU A 461 -0.71 0.83 7.81
CA LEU A 461 -2.10 1.29 7.68
C LEU A 461 -3.08 0.17 8.03
N SER A 462 -2.81 -1.04 7.55
CA SER A 462 -3.66 -2.20 7.82
C SER A 462 -3.61 -2.59 9.30
N LEU A 463 -2.56 -2.22 10.05
CA LEU A 463 -2.51 -2.39 11.50
C LEU A 463 -3.54 -1.51 12.25
N ASN A 464 -4.12 -0.49 11.61
CA ASN A 464 -5.04 0.46 12.27
C ASN A 464 -6.27 -0.26 12.86
N PRO A 465 -6.51 -0.16 14.19
CA PRO A 465 -7.66 -0.76 14.85
C PRO A 465 -9.00 -0.35 14.25
N GLU A 466 -9.14 0.87 13.71
CA GLU A 466 -10.37 1.32 13.04
C GLU A 466 -10.66 0.48 11.79
N ILE A 467 -9.64 0.18 10.98
CA ILE A 467 -9.75 -0.69 9.80
C ILE A 467 -10.09 -2.12 10.23
N VAL A 468 -9.42 -2.60 11.29
CA VAL A 468 -9.65 -3.94 11.86
C VAL A 468 -11.08 -4.11 12.36
N VAL A 469 -11.65 -3.09 13.00
CA VAL A 469 -13.05 -3.07 13.46
C VAL A 469 -14.02 -3.05 12.29
N ILE A 470 -13.79 -2.23 11.26
CA ILE A 470 -14.72 -2.15 10.12
C ILE A 470 -14.74 -3.47 9.34
N GLU A 471 -13.62 -4.17 9.18
CA GLU A 471 -13.59 -5.49 8.54
C GLU A 471 -14.39 -6.56 9.31
N ASP A 472 -14.78 -6.26 10.56
CA ASP A 472 -15.77 -6.96 11.39
C ASP A 472 -15.62 -8.48 11.36
N ASN A 473 -14.78 -9.02 12.25
CA ASN A 473 -14.66 -10.46 12.46
C ASN A 473 -13.86 -10.87 13.71
N ILE A 474 -13.70 -9.96 14.69
CA ILE A 474 -12.69 -10.12 15.74
C ILE A 474 -13.29 -9.71 17.10
N PRO A 475 -13.23 -10.57 18.14
CA PRO A 475 -13.67 -10.24 19.48
C PRO A 475 -12.89 -9.05 20.05
N GLU A 476 -13.53 -8.26 20.91
CA GLU A 476 -12.89 -7.11 21.57
C GLU A 476 -11.57 -7.49 22.28
N GLN A 477 -11.53 -8.68 22.87
CA GLN A 477 -10.34 -9.24 23.52
C GLN A 477 -9.17 -9.44 22.54
N GLN A 478 -9.46 -9.91 21.32
CA GLN A 478 -8.48 -10.10 20.27
C GLN A 478 -8.05 -8.78 19.63
N LEU A 479 -8.97 -7.81 19.50
CA LEU A 479 -8.63 -6.46 19.08
C LEU A 479 -7.69 -5.77 20.07
N ALA A 480 -7.90 -5.98 21.37
CA ALA A 480 -6.99 -5.49 22.40
C ALA A 480 -5.63 -6.19 22.33
N ALA A 481 -5.58 -7.51 22.13
CA ALA A 481 -4.33 -8.24 21.95
C ALA A 481 -3.58 -7.76 20.68
N TRP A 482 -4.31 -7.49 19.60
CA TRP A 482 -3.76 -6.89 18.39
C TRP A 482 -3.10 -5.54 18.68
N LYS A 483 -3.84 -4.64 19.35
CA LYS A 483 -3.39 -3.29 19.68
C LYS A 483 -2.19 -3.27 20.64
N TYR A 484 -2.21 -4.10 21.68
CA TYR A 484 -1.26 -4.03 22.77
C TYR A 484 -0.16 -5.11 22.73
N LEU A 485 -0.23 -6.12 21.87
CA LEU A 485 0.82 -7.15 21.78
C LEU A 485 1.39 -7.29 20.36
N ALA A 486 0.54 -7.45 19.36
CA ALA A 486 0.99 -7.67 17.98
C ALA A 486 1.62 -6.40 17.37
N ILE A 487 0.92 -5.27 17.41
CA ILE A 487 1.39 -4.00 16.83
C ILE A 487 2.77 -3.57 17.37
N PRO A 488 3.03 -3.60 18.70
CA PRO A 488 4.35 -3.24 19.24
C PRO A 488 5.47 -4.20 18.82
N ALA A 489 5.18 -5.51 18.78
CA ALA A 489 6.14 -6.51 18.33
C ALA A 489 6.50 -6.34 16.86
N ILE A 490 5.49 -6.08 16.00
CA ILE A 490 5.66 -5.81 14.57
C ILE A 490 6.50 -4.54 14.39
N GLN A 491 6.18 -3.44 15.08
CA GLN A 491 6.95 -2.20 14.99
C GLN A 491 8.42 -2.40 15.39
N ALA A 492 8.66 -3.13 16.48
CA ALA A 492 10.02 -3.45 16.91
C ALA A 492 10.81 -4.23 15.84
N ALA A 493 10.13 -5.15 15.14
CA ALA A 493 10.75 -5.95 14.08
C ALA A 493 10.97 -5.16 12.79
N VAL A 494 10.08 -4.22 12.45
CA VAL A 494 10.23 -3.31 11.31
C VAL A 494 11.45 -2.41 11.53
N ILE A 495 11.55 -1.73 12.67
CA ILE A 495 12.69 -0.87 13.05
C ILE A 495 13.98 -1.68 13.12
N GLY A 496 13.95 -2.83 13.80
CA GLY A 496 15.14 -3.63 14.02
C GLY A 496 15.64 -4.35 12.77
N GLY A 497 14.77 -4.60 11.78
CA GLY A 497 15.05 -5.48 10.64
C GLY A 497 14.93 -4.82 9.26
N LEU A 498 13.78 -4.19 8.96
CA LEU A 498 13.49 -3.64 7.63
C LEU A 498 14.15 -2.29 7.38
N GLU A 499 14.09 -1.38 8.36
CA GLU A 499 14.59 -0.01 8.18
C GLU A 499 16.08 0.05 7.80
N PRO A 500 17.00 -0.68 8.46
CA PRO A 500 18.42 -0.68 8.07
C PRO A 500 18.65 -1.15 6.62
N ARG A 501 17.75 -2.00 6.09
CA ARG A 501 17.83 -2.49 4.70
C ARG A 501 17.29 -1.49 3.71
N ILE A 502 16.16 -0.85 4.04
CA ILE A 502 15.63 0.24 3.24
C ILE A 502 16.70 1.33 3.16
N GLU A 503 17.33 1.68 4.27
CA GLU A 503 18.46 2.64 4.31
C GLU A 503 19.65 2.17 3.46
N SER A 504 20.11 0.93 3.61
CA SER A 504 21.24 0.37 2.84
C SER A 504 20.96 0.31 1.34
N TYR A 505 19.79 -0.21 0.95
CA TYR A 505 19.30 -0.19 -0.42
C TYR A 505 19.26 1.24 -0.95
N ILE A 506 18.84 2.17 -0.09
CA ILE A 506 18.69 3.56 -0.47
C ILE A 506 20.05 4.19 -0.78
N GLN A 507 21.00 4.04 0.14
CA GLN A 507 22.37 4.53 0.02
C GLN A 507 23.11 3.93 -1.18
N ALA A 508 22.81 2.67 -1.54
CA ALA A 508 23.40 2.00 -2.68
C ALA A 508 22.90 2.53 -4.04
N ARG A 509 21.75 3.22 -4.09
CA ARG A 509 21.12 3.67 -5.35
C ARG A 509 20.74 5.16 -5.36
N PRO A 510 21.69 6.10 -5.12
CA PRO A 510 21.46 7.56 -4.98
C PRO A 510 20.86 8.27 -6.21
N MET A 511 20.73 7.59 -7.35
CA MET A 511 20.15 8.15 -8.58
C MET A 511 18.72 7.65 -8.85
N SER A 512 18.20 6.68 -8.09
CA SER A 512 16.78 6.30 -8.15
C SER A 512 15.88 7.23 -7.32
N TYR A 513 16.39 8.40 -6.91
CA TYR A 513 15.68 9.38 -6.11
C TYR A 513 15.23 10.58 -6.92
N VAL A 514 14.03 11.06 -6.60
CA VAL A 514 13.56 12.41 -6.94
C VAL A 514 13.72 13.37 -5.75
N MET A 515 13.93 12.86 -4.53
CA MET A 515 14.18 13.65 -3.31
C MET A 515 15.31 13.06 -2.49
N TYR A 516 16.06 13.94 -1.83
CA TYR A 516 17.32 13.69 -1.12
C TYR A 516 17.29 12.42 -0.24
N PRO A 517 18.37 11.59 -0.23
CA PRO A 517 18.47 10.37 0.59
C PRO A 517 18.29 10.57 2.10
N ARG A 518 18.33 11.83 2.58
CA ARG A 518 18.17 12.19 4.00
C ARG A 518 16.73 12.25 4.49
N TYR A 519 15.72 12.03 3.62
CA TYR A 519 14.31 11.94 4.01
C TYR A 519 14.06 10.95 5.16
N TYR A 520 14.86 9.88 5.22
CA TYR A 520 14.71 8.83 6.22
C TYR A 520 15.27 9.16 7.61
N ARG A 521 16.14 10.18 7.81
CA ARG A 521 16.83 10.32 9.11
C ARG A 521 17.16 11.72 9.65
N HIS A 522 16.92 12.83 8.95
CA HIS A 522 17.12 14.16 9.58
C HIS A 522 16.07 15.21 9.29
N HIS A 523 15.74 15.93 10.37
CA HIS A 523 14.89 17.11 10.42
C HIS A 523 15.34 18.19 9.44
N HIS A 524 14.33 18.91 9.00
CA HIS A 524 14.37 20.16 8.25
C HIS A 524 14.40 20.03 6.72
N ILE A 525 13.25 20.45 6.17
CA ILE A 525 13.07 21.18 4.91
C ILE A 525 13.13 20.31 3.65
N HIS A 526 11.96 20.06 3.05
CA HIS A 526 11.53 20.69 1.79
C HIS A 526 10.20 20.06 1.34
N HIS A 527 9.17 20.90 1.16
CA HIS A 527 8.11 20.61 0.22
C HIS A 527 8.74 20.56 -1.17
N THR A 528 8.86 19.38 -1.79
CA THR A 528 8.97 19.34 -3.25
C THR A 528 7.77 18.61 -3.80
N SER A 529 6.89 19.36 -4.45
CA SER A 529 6.07 18.83 -5.52
C SER A 529 7.03 18.37 -6.62
N LEU A 530 7.02 17.08 -6.92
CA LEU A 530 7.71 16.57 -8.10
C LEU A 530 6.87 15.43 -8.65
N HIS A 531 5.96 15.81 -9.54
CA HIS A 531 5.28 14.91 -10.46
C HIS A 531 6.30 14.37 -11.45
N TYR A 532 6.31 13.06 -11.69
CA TYR A 532 6.86 12.51 -12.92
C TYR A 532 5.87 11.57 -13.58
N HIS A 533 5.63 11.85 -14.86
CA HIS A 533 5.14 10.91 -15.84
C HIS A 533 6.07 9.69 -15.86
N THR A 534 5.50 8.50 -15.73
CA THR A 534 6.19 7.25 -16.07
C THR A 534 6.55 7.29 -17.56
N THR A 535 7.84 7.23 -17.87
CA THR A 535 8.30 6.83 -19.21
C THR A 535 8.42 5.32 -19.23
N GLY A 536 7.48 4.69 -19.96
CA GLY A 536 7.66 3.42 -20.70
C GLY A 536 8.04 2.20 -19.90
#